data_AF-A0A183IFY1-F1
#
_entry.id   AF-A0A183IFY1-F1
#
_cell.length_a   1.000
_cell.length_b   1.000
_cell.length_c   1.000
_cell.angle_alpha   90.00
_cell.angle_beta   90.00
_cell.angle_gamma   90.00
#
_symmetry.space_group_name_H-M   'P 1'
#
loop_
_entity.id
_entity.type
_entity.pdbx_description
1 polymer ?
#
loop_
_entity_poly.entity_id
_entity_poly.type
_entity_poly.pdbx_seq_one_letter_code
_entity_poly.pdbx_strand_id
1 'polypeptide(L)'
;MANKVGGTDGGNTADTTVMKGWLYKWTNYIKGYQKRWFVLCNGTLSYYRNKTEIGHTCRGSINLQGAFIHTEDSCNFVISNGGTQTFHLKANGEVERQKWVTALELARVRAIKAAESDEEEELKYESSVGEVDRNEMQNMVKVLQAKLEDLTTCQDLIGTVTFNGHISPFI
;
A
#
# COMPACT_ATOMS: atom_id res chain seq x y z
N MET A 1 1.81 -20.76 -39.97
CA MET A 1 1.56 -21.21 -38.57
C MET A 1 2.88 -21.78 -38.07
N ALA A 2 3.59 -21.28 -37.05
CA ALA A 2 3.38 -20.21 -36.10
C ALA A 2 4.76 -19.62 -35.75
N ASN A 3 4.85 -18.29 -35.60
CA ASN A 3 6.03 -17.59 -35.09
C ASN A 3 6.24 -17.93 -33.61
N LYS A 4 7.44 -18.38 -33.25
CA LYS A 4 7.86 -18.51 -31.86
C LYS A 4 8.54 -17.20 -31.44
N VAL A 5 7.77 -16.34 -30.78
CA VAL A 5 8.27 -15.14 -30.11
C VAL A 5 9.03 -15.58 -28.86
N GLY A 6 10.36 -15.54 -28.92
CA GLY A 6 11.24 -15.70 -27.75
C GLY A 6 11.51 -14.35 -27.13
N GLY A 7 10.61 -13.89 -26.26
CA GLY A 7 10.80 -12.70 -25.45
C GLY A 7 11.90 -12.94 -24.39
N THR A 8 12.93 -12.11 -24.47
CA THR A 8 13.90 -11.83 -23.43
C THR A 8 13.22 -11.06 -22.30
N ASP A 9 13.24 -11.58 -21.07
CA ASP A 9 13.02 -10.75 -19.87
C ASP A 9 13.95 -11.21 -18.75
N GLY A 10 15.22 -10.82 -18.89
CA GLY A 10 16.14 -10.70 -17.77
C GLY A 10 15.73 -9.49 -16.92
N GLY A 11 14.65 -9.63 -16.16
CA GLY A 11 14.15 -8.62 -15.23
C GLY A 11 15.14 -8.40 -14.08
N ASN A 12 15.63 -7.18 -14.02
CA ASN A 12 16.57 -6.62 -13.06
C ASN A 12 16.12 -6.84 -11.59
N THR A 13 16.53 -7.94 -10.95
CA THR A 13 16.30 -8.22 -9.50
C THR A 13 17.21 -7.40 -8.58
N ALA A 14 17.99 -6.45 -9.11
CA ALA A 14 19.00 -5.71 -8.38
C ALA A 14 18.49 -4.42 -7.72
N ASP A 15 17.40 -3.82 -8.19
CA ASP A 15 16.99 -2.48 -7.73
C ASP A 15 16.32 -2.46 -6.35
N THR A 16 15.95 -3.63 -5.86
CA THR A 16 15.05 -3.75 -4.70
C THR A 16 15.73 -4.37 -3.47
N THR A 17 16.82 -5.08 -3.68
CA THR A 17 17.54 -5.81 -2.62
C THR A 17 18.58 -4.89 -1.98
N VAL A 18 18.32 -4.44 -0.76
CA VAL A 18 19.18 -3.50 -0.02
C VAL A 18 20.43 -4.19 0.50
N MET A 19 20.31 -5.43 1.00
CA MET A 19 21.45 -6.15 1.59
C MET A 19 21.22 -7.65 1.60
N LYS A 20 22.30 -8.43 1.44
CA LYS A 20 22.28 -9.88 1.60
C LYS A 20 23.57 -10.37 2.22
N GLY A 21 23.50 -11.39 3.06
CA GLY A 21 24.69 -11.88 3.75
C GLY A 21 24.40 -13.01 4.73
N TRP A 22 25.47 -13.54 5.31
CA TRP A 22 25.37 -14.56 6.35
C TRP A 22 25.26 -13.89 7.71
N LEU A 23 24.30 -14.35 8.52
CA LEU A 23 24.23 -14.06 9.95
C LEU A 23 24.00 -15.36 10.70
N TYR A 24 24.29 -15.37 11.99
CA TYR A 24 23.89 -16.46 12.87
C TYR A 24 22.56 -16.11 13.51
N LYS A 25 21.57 -17.00 13.37
CA LYS A 25 20.26 -16.87 13.97
C LYS A 25 20.10 -17.85 15.12
N TRP A 26 19.63 -17.38 16.28
CA TRP A 26 19.21 -18.28 17.35
C TRP A 26 18.02 -19.15 16.90
N THR A 27 18.10 -20.45 17.16
CA THR A 27 17.06 -21.41 16.76
C THR A 27 16.36 -22.04 17.95
N ASN A 28 17.09 -22.71 18.85
CA ASN A 28 16.60 -23.26 20.11
C ASN A 28 17.78 -23.60 21.03
N TYR A 29 17.53 -24.00 22.28
CA TYR A 29 18.59 -24.34 23.24
C TYR A 29 19.50 -25.49 22.81
N ILE A 30 18.99 -26.44 22.02
CA ILE A 30 19.77 -27.62 21.57
C ILE A 30 20.73 -27.26 20.43
N LYS A 31 20.25 -26.50 19.43
CA LYS A 31 21.01 -26.14 18.22
C LYS A 31 21.72 -24.80 18.35
N GLY A 32 21.29 -23.96 19.28
CA GLY A 32 21.80 -22.61 19.49
C GLY A 32 21.72 -21.72 18.24
N TYR A 33 22.79 -20.96 18.04
CA TYR A 33 23.00 -20.09 16.89
C TYR A 33 23.38 -20.89 15.63
N GLN A 34 22.67 -20.64 14.54
CA GLN A 34 22.87 -21.35 13.28
C GLN A 34 23.08 -20.36 12.15
N LYS A 35 24.08 -20.61 11.30
CA LYS A 35 24.38 -19.77 10.14
C LYS A 35 23.22 -19.84 9.14
N ARG A 36 22.68 -18.68 8.75
CA ARG A 36 21.55 -18.54 7.81
C ARG A 36 21.83 -17.42 6.83
N TRP A 37 21.37 -17.61 5.60
CA TRP A 37 21.50 -16.60 4.57
C TRP A 37 20.32 -15.64 4.69
N PHE A 38 20.60 -14.37 4.91
CA PHE A 38 19.61 -13.31 5.05
C PHE A 38 19.58 -12.45 3.80
N VAL A 39 18.38 -12.02 3.45
CA VAL A 39 18.10 -11.10 2.34
C VAL A 39 17.15 -10.03 2.86
N LEU A 40 17.58 -8.78 2.76
CA LEU A 40 16.80 -7.59 3.03
C LEU A 40 16.34 -7.00 1.70
N CYS A 41 15.03 -6.98 1.48
CA CYS A 41 14.41 -6.51 0.25
C CYS A 41 13.03 -5.93 0.58
N ASN A 42 12.66 -4.78 0.00
CA ASN A 42 11.33 -4.16 0.18
C ASN A 42 10.87 -4.05 1.64
N GLY A 43 11.72 -3.53 2.53
CA GLY A 43 11.35 -3.40 3.94
C GLY A 43 11.09 -4.73 4.66
N THR A 44 11.44 -5.87 4.06
CA THR A 44 11.26 -7.21 4.63
C THR A 44 12.61 -7.91 4.74
N LEU A 45 12.89 -8.48 5.91
CA LEU A 45 14.06 -9.31 6.16
C LEU A 45 13.68 -10.79 6.15
N SER A 46 14.13 -11.52 5.13
CA SER A 46 13.87 -12.94 4.95
C SER A 46 15.13 -13.78 5.18
N TYR A 47 14.98 -15.03 5.61
CA TYR A 47 16.12 -15.93 5.77
C TYR A 47 15.90 -17.35 5.20
N TYR A 48 17.03 -17.96 4.84
CA TYR A 48 17.13 -19.25 4.15
C TYR A 48 18.21 -20.12 4.82
N ARG A 49 18.22 -21.45 4.63
CA ARG A 49 19.35 -22.27 5.13
C ARG A 49 20.64 -21.92 4.40
N ASN A 50 20.55 -21.69 3.09
CA ASN A 50 21.69 -21.42 2.22
C ASN A 50 21.32 -20.44 1.11
N LYS A 51 22.33 -20.00 0.36
CA LYS A 51 22.19 -19.08 -0.78
C LYS A 51 21.38 -19.69 -1.94
N THR A 52 21.47 -21.01 -2.14
CA THR A 52 20.83 -21.71 -3.26
C THR A 52 19.33 -21.91 -3.05
N GLU A 53 18.83 -21.78 -1.81
CA GLU A 53 17.41 -21.87 -1.47
C GLU A 53 16.61 -20.58 -1.75
N ILE A 54 17.28 -19.49 -2.17
CA ILE A 54 16.60 -18.24 -2.55
C ILE A 54 15.71 -18.53 -3.76
N GLY A 55 14.40 -18.31 -3.63
CA GLY A 55 13.41 -18.64 -4.66
C GLY A 55 12.76 -20.03 -4.54
N HIS A 56 13.28 -20.90 -3.67
CA HIS A 56 12.73 -22.25 -3.47
C HIS A 56 11.96 -22.38 -2.15
N THR A 57 12.51 -21.93 -1.02
CA THR A 57 11.85 -22.09 0.28
C THR A 57 12.30 -21.02 1.28
N CYS A 58 11.47 -20.00 1.47
CA CYS A 58 11.63 -19.07 2.58
C CYS A 58 11.36 -19.78 3.93
N ARG A 59 12.22 -19.54 4.93
CA ARG A 59 12.06 -20.16 6.27
C ARG A 59 11.44 -19.24 7.30
N GLY A 60 11.33 -17.96 6.96
CA GLY A 60 10.70 -16.95 7.79
C GLY A 60 11.14 -15.57 7.34
N SER A 61 10.30 -14.60 7.66
CA SER A 61 10.48 -13.22 7.26
C SER A 61 9.83 -12.27 8.26
N ILE A 62 10.49 -11.15 8.53
CA ILE A 62 9.95 -10.07 9.34
C ILE A 62 9.77 -8.83 8.46
N ASN A 63 8.54 -8.29 8.44
CA ASN A 63 8.28 -6.96 7.90
C ASN A 63 8.82 -5.91 8.90
N LEU A 64 9.61 -4.97 8.39
CA LEU A 64 10.31 -3.97 9.19
C LEU A 64 9.48 -2.72 9.51
N GLN A 65 8.38 -2.45 8.79
CA GLN A 65 7.57 -1.24 8.98
C GLN A 65 7.17 -1.03 10.45
N GLY A 66 6.70 -2.09 11.12
CA GLY A 66 6.36 -2.08 12.55
C GLY A 66 7.39 -2.75 13.46
N ALA A 67 8.56 -3.13 12.93
CA ALA A 67 9.55 -3.85 13.72
C ALA A 67 10.38 -2.91 14.61
N PHE A 68 10.90 -3.46 15.70
CA PHE A 68 11.90 -2.84 16.56
C PHE A 68 13.22 -3.56 16.38
N ILE A 69 14.30 -2.78 16.26
CA ILE A 69 15.67 -3.28 16.16
C ILE A 69 16.40 -2.85 17.42
N HIS A 70 16.94 -3.80 18.16
CA HIS A 70 17.67 -3.56 19.39
C HIS A 70 19.08 -4.15 19.28
N THR A 71 20.09 -3.33 19.55
CA THR A 71 21.49 -3.79 19.62
C THR A 71 21.84 -4.16 21.05
N GLU A 72 22.34 -5.39 21.27
CA GLU A 72 22.66 -5.88 22.62
C GLU A 72 24.16 -5.73 22.95
N ASP A 73 25.05 -6.09 22.02
CA ASP A 73 26.50 -6.00 22.20
C ASP A 73 27.23 -5.71 20.87
N SER A 74 28.56 -5.86 20.86
CA SER A 74 29.36 -5.60 19.66
C SER A 74 28.90 -6.40 18.44
N CYS A 75 28.39 -7.64 18.59
CA CYS A 75 28.06 -8.51 17.47
C CYS A 75 26.59 -8.97 17.43
N ASN A 76 25.83 -8.80 18.52
CA ASN A 76 24.47 -9.30 18.68
C ASN A 76 23.43 -8.19 18.57
N PHE A 77 22.30 -8.52 17.94
CA PHE A 77 21.16 -7.64 17.81
C PHE A 77 19.88 -8.46 17.64
N VAL A 78 18.75 -7.86 17.99
CA VAL A 78 17.43 -8.48 17.97
C VAL A 78 16.50 -7.65 17.11
N ILE A 79 15.69 -8.33 16.31
CA ILE A 79 14.62 -7.72 15.52
C ILE A 79 13.31 -8.35 15.96
N SER A 80 12.34 -7.54 16.39
CA SER A 80 11.03 -8.02 16.84
C SER A 80 9.89 -7.25 16.18
N ASN A 81 8.81 -7.94 15.81
CA ASN A 81 7.60 -7.31 15.26
C ASN A 81 6.42 -7.54 16.20
N GLY A 82 6.28 -6.68 17.22
CA GLY A 82 5.13 -6.68 18.14
C GLY A 82 4.87 -8.02 18.84
N GLY A 83 5.90 -8.84 19.07
CA GLY A 83 5.79 -10.15 19.73
C GLY A 83 5.38 -11.32 18.83
N THR A 84 4.97 -11.08 17.57
CA THR A 84 4.61 -12.16 16.63
C THR A 84 5.84 -12.93 16.13
N GLN A 85 6.93 -12.21 15.90
CA GLN A 85 8.18 -12.77 15.41
C GLN A 85 9.36 -12.02 16.03
N THR A 86 10.34 -12.78 16.52
CA THR A 86 11.58 -12.25 17.09
C THR A 86 12.77 -13.02 16.54
N PHE A 87 13.71 -12.32 15.93
CA PHE A 87 14.98 -12.86 15.45
C PHE A 87 16.11 -12.33 16.31
N HIS A 88 16.75 -13.23 17.08
CA HIS A 88 18.03 -12.96 17.72
C HIS A 88 19.15 -13.31 16.75
N LEU A 89 19.97 -12.31 16.41
CA LEU A 89 20.94 -12.35 15.34
C LEU A 89 22.33 -11.98 15.84
N LYS A 90 23.33 -12.62 15.25
CA LYS A 90 24.73 -12.35 15.52
C LYS A 90 25.50 -12.21 14.21
N ALA A 91 26.25 -11.12 14.06
CA ALA A 91 27.18 -10.89 12.95
C ALA A 91 28.59 -11.42 13.28
N ASN A 92 29.48 -11.48 12.29
CA ASN A 92 30.86 -11.96 12.51
C ASN A 92 31.75 -10.94 13.23
N GLY A 93 31.29 -9.69 13.37
CA GLY A 93 32.04 -8.63 14.01
C GLY A 93 31.24 -7.34 14.12
N GLU A 94 31.79 -6.38 14.83
CA GLU A 94 31.14 -5.10 15.12
C GLU A 94 30.78 -4.30 13.87
N VAL A 95 31.73 -4.21 12.95
CA VAL A 95 31.55 -3.50 11.68
C VAL A 95 30.44 -4.14 10.85
N GLU A 96 30.36 -5.47 10.82
CA GLU A 96 29.31 -6.16 10.08
C GLU A 96 27.95 -5.99 10.77
N ARG A 97 27.89 -6.09 12.10
CA ARG A 97 26.68 -5.79 12.89
C ARG A 97 26.18 -4.38 12.58
N GLN A 98 27.07 -3.39 12.60
CA GLN A 98 26.70 -2.00 12.33
C GLN A 98 26.17 -1.82 10.90
N LYS A 99 26.79 -2.45 9.89
CA LYS A 99 26.31 -2.43 8.50
C LYS A 99 24.89 -2.99 8.39
N TRP A 100 24.62 -4.12 9.03
CA TRP A 100 23.28 -4.71 9.05
C TRP A 100 22.26 -3.81 9.74
N VAL A 101 22.55 -3.34 10.94
CA VAL A 101 21.63 -2.46 11.70
C VAL A 101 21.32 -1.19 10.90
N THR A 102 22.33 -0.53 10.33
CA THR A 102 22.11 0.66 9.50
C THR A 102 21.23 0.36 8.28
N ALA A 103 21.48 -0.74 7.56
CA ALA A 103 20.67 -1.11 6.40
C ALA A 103 19.21 -1.43 6.79
N LEU A 104 19.01 -2.11 7.91
CA LEU A 104 17.70 -2.48 8.44
C LEU A 104 16.89 -1.25 8.87
N GLU A 105 17.51 -0.32 9.60
CA GLU A 105 16.86 0.93 10.01
C GLU A 105 16.49 1.81 8.81
N LEU A 106 17.38 1.93 7.83
CA LEU A 106 17.07 2.66 6.60
C LEU A 106 15.91 2.02 5.83
N ALA A 107 15.88 0.69 5.74
CA ALA A 107 14.79 -0.03 5.10
C ALA A 107 13.46 0.13 5.86
N ARG A 108 13.50 0.10 7.19
CA ARG A 108 12.35 0.37 8.06
C ARG A 108 11.78 1.76 7.84
N VAL A 109 12.62 2.81 7.90
CA VAL A 109 12.19 4.20 7.68
C VAL A 109 11.59 4.37 6.30
N ARG A 110 12.18 3.76 5.26
CA ARG A 110 11.61 3.78 3.91
C ARG A 110 10.26 3.09 3.82
N ALA A 111 10.09 1.94 4.47
CA ALA A 111 8.83 1.21 4.48
C ALA A 111 7.71 1.99 5.19
N ILE A 112 8.03 2.67 6.29
CA ILE A 112 7.07 3.54 6.99
C ILE A 112 6.62 4.69 6.09
N LYS A 113 7.57 5.41 5.48
CA LYS A 113 7.27 6.54 4.59
C LYS A 113 6.46 6.14 3.36
N ALA A 114 6.77 4.98 2.77
CA ALA A 114 6.03 4.48 1.62
C ALA A 114 4.57 4.18 1.99
N ALA A 115 4.32 3.64 3.19
CA ALA A 115 2.95 3.42 3.65
C ALA A 115 2.20 4.74 3.89
N GLU A 116 2.86 5.76 4.45
CA GLU A 116 2.27 7.09 4.64
C GLU A 116 1.93 7.77 3.30
N SER A 117 2.79 7.65 2.28
CA SER A 117 2.50 8.22 0.96
C SER A 117 1.35 7.52 0.25
N ASP A 118 1.26 6.20 0.37
CA ASP A 118 0.17 5.42 -0.22
C ASP A 118 -1.18 5.79 0.44
N GLU A 119 -1.20 6.01 1.76
CA GLU A 119 -2.38 6.48 2.51
C GLU A 119 -2.81 7.90 2.09
N GLU A 120 -1.87 8.83 1.86
CA GLU A 120 -2.18 10.17 1.36
C GLU A 120 -2.77 10.17 -0.06
N GLU A 121 -2.26 9.31 -0.95
CA GLU A 121 -2.78 9.16 -2.31
C GLU A 121 -4.19 8.56 -2.33
N GLU A 122 -4.47 7.57 -1.47
CA GLU A 122 -5.79 6.94 -1.35
C GLU A 122 -6.84 7.94 -0.84
N LEU A 123 -6.52 8.73 0.20
CA LEU A 123 -7.39 9.79 0.72
C LEU A 123 -7.67 10.87 -0.33
N LYS A 124 -6.67 11.24 -1.12
CA LYS A 124 -6.81 12.23 -2.20
C LYS A 124 -7.68 11.68 -3.33
N TYR A 125 -7.52 10.41 -3.69
CA TYR A 125 -8.36 9.76 -4.68
C TYR A 125 -9.81 9.69 -4.20
N GLU A 126 -10.08 9.25 -2.98
CA GLU A 126 -11.42 9.18 -2.41
C GLU A 126 -12.08 10.56 -2.30
N SER A 127 -11.34 11.59 -1.89
CA SER A 127 -11.81 12.97 -1.91
C SER A 127 -12.16 13.45 -3.31
N SER A 128 -11.35 13.14 -4.33
CA SER A 128 -11.61 13.53 -5.71
C SER A 128 -12.84 12.84 -6.31
N VAL A 129 -13.08 11.57 -5.95
CA VAL A 129 -14.29 10.83 -6.36
C VAL A 129 -15.53 11.44 -5.69
N GLY A 130 -15.44 11.81 -4.41
CA GLY A 130 -16.54 12.49 -3.70
C GLY A 130 -16.88 13.89 -4.24
N GLU A 131 -15.90 14.61 -4.77
CA GLU A 131 -16.12 15.90 -5.45
C GLU A 131 -16.83 15.75 -6.80
N VAL A 132 -16.48 14.72 -7.58
CA VAL A 132 -17.14 14.44 -8.86
C VAL A 132 -18.62 14.09 -8.65
N ASP A 133 -18.92 13.19 -7.71
CA ASP A 133 -20.30 12.78 -7.38
C ASP A 133 -21.15 13.99 -6.90
N ARG A 134 -20.57 14.86 -6.06
CA ARG A 134 -21.23 16.08 -5.59
C ARG A 134 -21.55 17.04 -6.73
N ASN A 135 -20.63 17.22 -7.67
CA ASN A 135 -20.83 18.13 -8.80
C ASN A 135 -21.91 17.61 -9.76
N GLU A 136 -21.95 16.30 -10.01
CA GLU A 136 -23.04 15.68 -10.79
C GLU A 136 -24.39 15.84 -10.10
N MET A 137 -24.46 15.60 -8.78
CA MET A 137 -25.66 15.81 -7.98
C MET A 137 -26.16 17.26 -8.07
N GLN A 138 -25.27 18.23 -7.95
CA GLN A 138 -25.61 19.65 -8.07
C GLN A 138 -26.15 20.00 -9.46
N ASN A 139 -25.60 19.41 -10.51
CA ASN A 139 -26.08 19.60 -11.86
C ASN A 139 -27.47 18.99 -12.06
N MET A 140 -27.71 17.78 -11.53
CA MET A 140 -29.03 17.15 -11.57
C MET A 140 -30.08 17.97 -10.82
N VAL A 141 -29.74 18.51 -9.64
CA VAL A 141 -30.63 19.37 -8.86
C VAL A 141 -31.03 20.61 -9.67
N LYS A 142 -30.08 21.27 -10.35
CA LYS A 142 -30.38 22.42 -11.22
C LYS A 142 -31.33 22.05 -12.36
N VAL A 143 -31.13 20.89 -13.00
CA VAL A 143 -32.00 20.41 -14.07
C VAL A 143 -33.42 20.14 -13.56
N LEU A 144 -33.55 19.50 -12.40
CA LEU A 144 -34.85 19.25 -11.78
C LEU A 144 -35.56 20.56 -11.41
N GLN A 145 -34.81 21.54 -10.92
CA GLN A 145 -35.35 22.86 -10.57
C GLN A 145 -35.87 23.60 -11.81
N ALA A 146 -35.12 23.61 -12.92
CA ALA A 146 -35.60 24.18 -14.18
C ALA A 146 -36.87 23.49 -14.70
N LYS A 147 -36.92 22.15 -14.64
CA LYS A 147 -38.12 21.39 -15.02
C LYS A 147 -39.32 21.71 -14.13
N LEU A 148 -39.08 21.96 -12.84
CA LEU A 148 -40.14 22.36 -11.91
C LEU A 148 -40.67 23.74 -12.27
N GLU A 149 -39.80 24.70 -12.58
CA GLU A 149 -40.18 26.05 -13.03
C GLU A 149 -40.99 26.01 -14.33
N ASP A 150 -40.59 25.19 -15.31
CA ASP A 150 -41.35 24.98 -16.54
C ASP A 150 -42.76 24.45 -16.26
N LEU A 151 -42.90 23.48 -15.35
CA LEU A 151 -44.20 22.91 -14.98
C LEU A 151 -45.08 23.94 -14.26
N THR A 152 -44.51 24.75 -13.37
CA THR A 152 -45.26 25.84 -12.71
C THR A 152 -45.77 26.86 -13.73
N THR A 153 -44.94 27.22 -14.72
CA THR A 153 -45.34 28.12 -15.80
C THR A 153 -46.44 27.52 -16.67
N CYS A 154 -46.35 26.22 -16.99
CA CYS A 154 -47.40 25.50 -17.71
C CYS A 154 -48.73 25.51 -16.93
N GLN A 155 -48.67 25.32 -15.61
CA GLN A 155 -49.83 25.36 -14.73
C GLN A 155 -50.51 26.74 -14.74
N ASP A 156 -49.73 27.83 -14.67
CA ASP A 156 -50.26 29.20 -14.71
C ASP A 156 -50.88 29.56 -16.06
N LEU A 157 -50.32 29.08 -17.16
CA LEU A 157 -50.88 29.24 -18.51
C LEU A 157 -52.24 28.53 -18.66
N ILE A 158 -52.38 27.33 -18.09
CA ILE A 158 -53.66 26.61 -18.08
C ILE A 158 -54.69 27.36 -17.21
N GLY A 159 -54.26 27.94 -16.08
CA GLY A 159 -55.11 28.75 -15.19
C GLY A 159 -55.53 30.11 -15.75
N THR A 160 -54.78 30.67 -16.72
CA THR A 160 -55.15 31.94 -17.38
C THR A 160 -56.07 31.74 -18.58
N VAL A 161 -55.98 30.60 -19.29
CA VAL A 161 -56.92 30.26 -20.38
C VAL A 161 -58.34 30.04 -19.86
N THR A 162 -58.51 29.61 -18.61
CA THR A 162 -59.83 29.42 -17.99
C THR A 162 -60.52 30.72 -17.56
N PHE A 163 -59.83 31.87 -17.49
CA PHE A 163 -60.43 33.16 -17.05
C PHE A 163 -60.80 34.11 -18.20
N ASN A 164 -60.34 33.87 -19.44
CA ASN A 164 -60.70 34.66 -20.63
C ASN A 164 -61.81 34.03 -21.48
N GLY A 165 -62.45 32.96 -21.03
CA GLY A 165 -63.61 32.33 -21.65
C GLY A 165 -64.95 32.87 -21.16
N HIS A 166 -65.13 34.20 -21.08
CA HIS A 166 -66.47 34.79 -20.95
C HIS A 166 -67.05 35.00 -22.36
N ILE A 167 -67.83 34.05 -22.85
CA ILE A 167 -68.94 34.36 -23.75
C ILE A 167 -70.22 33.99 -23.01
N SER A 168 -70.91 35.03 -22.57
CA SER A 168 -72.33 35.02 -22.23
C SER A 168 -72.99 36.04 -23.18
N PRO A 169 -74.32 36.09 -23.32
CA PRO A 169 -75.35 35.04 -23.44
C PRO A 169 -76.06 35.17 -24.81
N PHE A 170 -76.82 34.20 -25.31
CA PHE A 170 -77.98 34.51 -26.17
C PHE A 170 -78.94 33.30 -26.32
N ILE A 171 -80.19 33.58 -25.94
CA ILE A 171 -81.49 32.91 -26.17
C ILE A 171 -81.77 31.64 -25.37
#